data_AF-A0A1M6PG84-F1
#
_entry.id   AF-A0A1M6PG84-F1
#
_cell.length_a   1.000
_cell.length_b   1.000
_cell.length_c   1.000
_cell.angle_alpha   90.00
_cell.angle_beta   90.00
_cell.angle_gamma   90.00
#
_symmetry.space_group_name_H-M   'P 1'
#
loop_
_entity.id
_entity.type
_entity.pdbx_description
1 polymer ?
#
loop_
_entity_poly.entity_id
_entity_poly.type
_entity_poly.pdbx_seq_one_letter_code
_entity_poly.pdbx_strand_id
1 'polypeptide(L)' 'MNNLNNLLRLNKHFKIELIKEEKIVKIFYKGSIIGFVPFKNDSIEDNPNLIYNYITSLENVNLYIPKVYTRKK' A
#
# COMPACT_ATOMS: atom_id res chain seq x y z
N MET A 1 -13.63 2.63 5.72
CA MET A 1 -12.39 3.44 5.58
C MET A 1 -11.23 2.47 5.47
N ASN A 2 -10.58 2.41 4.30
CA ASN A 2 -9.70 1.30 3.92
C ASN A 2 -8.32 1.41 4.59
N ASN A 3 -7.74 0.31 5.08
CA ASN A 3 -6.45 0.31 5.80
C ASN A 3 -5.31 0.87 4.95
N LEU A 4 -5.34 0.61 3.63
CA LEU A 4 -4.40 1.17 2.66
C LEU A 4 -4.48 2.71 2.60
N ASN A 5 -5.68 3.28 2.57
CA ASN A 5 -5.84 4.75 2.51
C ASN A 5 -5.30 5.41 3.78
N ASN A 6 -5.51 4.77 4.95
CA ASN A 6 -4.93 5.25 6.20
C ASN A 6 -3.40 5.17 6.19
N LEU A 7 -2.84 4.07 5.67
CA LEU A 7 -1.39 3.90 5.53
C LEU A 7 -0.79 5.00 4.64
N LEU A 8 -1.35 5.23 3.45
CA LEU A 8 -0.88 6.25 2.51
C LEU A 8 -1.03 7.67 3.05
N ARG A 9 -2.14 7.95 3.76
CA ARG A 9 -2.37 9.26 4.39
C ARG A 9 -1.32 9.58 5.45
N LEU A 10 -0.93 8.58 6.24
CA LEU A 10 0.07 8.74 7.30
C LEU A 10 1.51 8.71 6.78
N ASN A 11 1.75 8.03 5.66
CA ASN A 11 3.05 7.86 5.05
C ASN A 11 3.13 8.62 3.72
N LYS A 12 3.19 9.96 3.77
CA LYS A 12 3.14 10.85 2.58
C LYS A 12 4.24 10.61 1.54
N HIS A 13 5.31 9.90 1.89
CA HIS A 13 6.38 9.52 0.97
C HIS A 13 6.02 8.34 0.08
N PHE A 14 4.95 7.61 0.41
CA PHE A 14 4.39 6.58 -0.43
C PHE A 14 3.40 7.14 -1.42
N LYS A 15 3.49 6.66 -2.66
CA LYS A 15 2.47 6.85 -3.68
C LYS A 15 2.23 5.52 -4.37
N ILE A 16 1.01 5.31 -4.84
CA ILE A 16 0.66 4.16 -5.65
C ILE A 16 0.08 4.66 -6.97
N GLU A 17 0.41 3.97 -8.05
CA GLU A 17 -0.08 4.29 -9.38
C GLU A 17 -0.59 3.01 -10.04
N LEU A 18 -1.81 3.08 -10.58
CA LEU A 18 -2.43 1.96 -11.27
C LEU A 18 -2.05 2.01 -12.75
N ILE A 19 -1.44 0.93 -13.24
CA ILE A 19 -1.21 0.72 -14.66
C ILE A 19 -2.18 -0.33 -15.15
N LYS A 20 -3.26 0.15 -15.78
CA LYS A 20 -4.37 -0.68 -16.25
C LYS A 20 -3.94 -1.65 -17.35
N GLU A 21 -3.10 -1.20 -18.27
CA GLU A 21 -2.64 -1.98 -19.42
C GLU A 21 -1.87 -3.24 -19.00
N GLU A 22 -1.00 -3.10 -18.00
CA GLU A 22 -0.16 -4.20 -17.49
C GLU A 22 -0.76 -4.93 -16.29
N LYS A 23 -1.92 -4.48 -15.81
CA LYS A 23 -2.56 -4.97 -14.59
C LYS A 23 -1.62 -4.98 -13.37
N ILE A 24 -0.85 -3.91 -13.19
CA ILE A 24 0.05 -3.74 -12.04
C ILE A 24 -0.20 -2.43 -11.29
N VAL A 25 0.02 -2.46 -9.98
CA VAL A 25 0.16 -1.26 -9.15
C VAL A 25 1.66 -1.00 -8.95
N LYS A 26 2.13 0.14 -9.44
CA LYS A 26 3.47 0.65 -9.12
C LYS A 26 3.43 1.30 -7.73
N ILE A 27 4.40 0.94 -6.91
CA ILE A 27 4.57 1.52 -5.58
C ILE A 27 5.83 2.38 -5.60
N PHE A 28 5.65 3.63 -5.19
CA PHE A 28 6.71 4.61 -5.10
C PHE A 28 7.00 4.94 -3.64
N TYR A 29 8.27 5.11 -3.33
CA TYR A 29 8.74 5.66 -2.07
C TYR A 29 9.76 6.77 -2.35
N LYS A 30 9.48 7.98 -1.84
CA LYS A 30 10.32 9.18 -2.06
C LYS A 30 10.61 9.48 -3.54
N GLY A 31 9.68 9.12 -4.43
CA GLY A 31 9.79 9.34 -5.88
C GLY A 31 10.47 8.21 -6.65
N SER A 32 11.03 7.21 -5.97
CA SER A 32 11.60 6.02 -6.61
C SER A 32 10.61 4.86 -6.61
N ILE A 33 10.60 4.06 -7.67
CA ILE A 33 9.83 2.83 -7.72
C ILE A 33 10.51 1.81 -6.81
N ILE A 34 9.75 1.24 -5.88
CA ILE A 34 10.22 0.24 -4.92
C ILE A 34 9.58 -1.13 -5.12
N GLY A 35 8.53 -1.20 -5.93
CA GLY A 35 7.79 -2.44 -6.09
C GLY A 35 6.68 -2.38 -7.11
N PHE A 36 6.31 -3.58 -7.56
CA PHE A 36 5.19 -3.82 -8.45
C PHE A 36 4.31 -4.88 -7.83
N VAL A 37 3.02 -4.60 -7.79
CA VAL A 37 2.02 -5.52 -7.27
C VAL A 37 1.08 -5.89 -8.41
N PRO A 38 1.08 -7.15 -8.88
CA PRO A 38 0.11 -7.57 -9.87
C PRO A 38 -1.30 -7.53 -9.27
N PHE A 39 -2.26 -7.04 -10.06
CA PHE A 39 -3.67 -7.04 -9.70
C PHE A 39 -4.47 -7.82 -10.76
N LYS A 40 -5.61 -8.40 -10.37
CA LYS A 40 -6.48 -9.13 -11.31
C LYS A 40 -7.60 -8.28 -11.90
N ASN A 41 -8.04 -7.25 -11.20
CA ASN A 41 -9.18 -6.40 -11.57
C ASN A 41 -8.81 -4.93 -11.65
N ASP A 42 -9.48 -4.18 -12.53
CA ASP A 42 -9.12 -2.81 -12.94
C ASP A 42 -9.28 -1.71 -11.86
N SER A 43 -9.36 -2.10 -10.58
CA SER A 43 -9.52 -1.21 -9.43
C SER A 43 -8.56 -1.56 -8.27
N ILE A 44 -7.92 -0.53 -7.72
CA ILE A 44 -7.15 -0.61 -6.46
C ILE A 44 -8.05 -1.04 -5.30
N GLU A 45 -9.34 -0.68 -5.37
CA GLU A 45 -10.31 -0.98 -4.32
C GLU A 45 -10.66 -2.47 -4.23
N ASP A 46 -10.37 -3.25 -5.27
CA ASP A 46 -10.63 -4.69 -5.27
C ASP A 46 -9.60 -5.48 -4.46
N ASN A 47 -8.37 -4.96 -4.29
CA ASN A 47 -7.28 -5.66 -3.60
C ASN A 47 -6.45 -4.78 -2.65
N PRO A 48 -7.08 -3.98 -1.76
CA PRO A 48 -6.38 -3.04 -0.90
C PRO A 48 -5.47 -3.73 0.13
N ASN A 49 -5.87 -4.93 0.58
CA ASN A 49 -5.11 -5.72 1.55
C ASN A 49 -3.81 -6.24 0.97
N LEU A 50 -3.78 -6.57 -0.33
CA LEU A 50 -2.60 -7.12 -0.97
C LEU A 50 -1.50 -6.04 -1.09
N ILE A 51 -1.89 -4.82 -1.49
CA ILE A 51 -1.00 -3.67 -1.54
C ILE A 51 -0.55 -3.27 -0.12
N TYR A 52 -1.47 -3.24 0.84
CA TYR A 52 -1.16 -2.95 2.24
C TYR A 52 -0.11 -3.93 2.78
N ASN A 53 -0.35 -5.24 2.63
CA ASN A 53 0.56 -6.29 3.10
C ASN A 53 1.94 -6.15 2.46
N TYR A 54 1.99 -5.95 1.14
CA TYR A 54 3.24 -5.74 0.42
C TYR A 54 4.03 -4.56 1.00
N ILE A 55 3.37 -3.40 1.18
CA ILE A 55 4.04 -2.21 1.73
C ILE A 55 4.55 -2.52 3.15
N THR A 56 3.71 -3.11 4.01
CA THR A 56 4.09 -3.39 5.41
C THR A 56 5.17 -4.46 5.55
N SER A 57 5.41 -5.30 4.54
CA SER A 57 6.49 -6.30 4.54
C SER A 57 7.84 -5.75 4.05
N LEU A 58 7.92 -4.49 3.62
CA LEU A 58 9.17 -3.90 3.15
C LEU A 58 10.12 -3.62 4.33
N GLU A 59 11.17 -4.41 4.45
CA GLU A 59 12.16 -4.27 5.54
C GLU A 59 13.00 -2.98 5.44
N ASN A 60 13.16 -2.42 4.24
CA ASN A 60 14.02 -1.27 3.97
C ASN A 60 13.28 0.07 3.97
N VAL A 61 12.06 0.13 4.50
CA VAL A 61 11.27 1.37 4.50
C VAL A 61 10.74 1.69 5.89
N ASN A 62 11.04 2.90 6.36
CA ASN A 62 10.45 3.42 7.59
C ASN A 62 8.97 3.74 7.37
N LEU A 63 8.11 2.93 7.98
CA LEU A 63 6.65 3.05 7.95
C LEU A 63 6.12 3.49 9.31
N TYR A 64 5.30 4.53 9.31
CA TYR A 64 4.44 4.84 10.43
C TYR A 64 3.15 4.03 10.32
N ILE A 65 3.01 3.02 11.16
CA ILE A 65 1.79 2.22 11.30
C ILE A 65 1.21 2.50 12.69
N PRO A 66 0.07 3.19 12.80
CA PRO A 66 -0.54 3.46 14.09
C PRO A 66 -0.95 2.13 14.72
N LYS A 67 -0.45 1.86 15.94
CA LYS A 67 -0.86 0.68 16.71
C LYS A 67 -2.32 0.84 17.09
N VAL A 68 -3.18 -0.04 16.57
CA VAL A 68 -4.56 -0.16 17.05
C VAL A 68 -4.51 -1.02 18.30
N TYR A 69 -4.73 -0.41 19.46
CA TYR A 69 -4.91 -1.15 20.71
C TYR A 69 -6.28 -1.82 20.69
N THR A 70 -6.35 -3.08 20.28
CA THR A 70 -7.50 -3.92 20.58
C THR A 70 -7.44 -4.25 22.08
N ARG A 71 -8.31 -3.62 22.87
CA ARG A 71 -8.59 -4.10 24.24
C ARG A 71 -9.05 -5.55 24.09
N LYS A 72 -8.22 -6.52 24.46
CA LYS A 72 -8.67 -7.89 24.70
C LYS A 72 -9.79 -7.80 25.74
N LYS A 73 -11.00 -8.19 25.35
CA LYS A 73 -12.11 -8.43 26.27
C LYS A 73 -11.82 -9.67 27.08
#